data_AF-A0AAV2W085-F1
#
_entry.id   AF-A0AAV2W085-F1
#
_cell.length_a   1.000
_cell.length_b   1.000
_cell.length_c   1.000
_cell.angle_alpha   90.00
_cell.angle_beta   90.00
_cell.angle_gamma   90.00
#
_symmetry.space_group_name_H-M   'P 1'
#
loop_
_entity.id
_entity.type
_entity.pdbx_description
1 polymer ?
#
loop_
_entity_poly.entity_id
_entity_poly.type
_entity_poly.pdbx_seq_one_letter_code
_entity_poly.pdbx_strand_id
1 'polypeptide(L)' 'MTTKKTRIEHSPEFEAEALKLLGKVGVAAAARQLSLHESQIYGWRKNSKKDINTSQREQELEIVKKVDTYFAKNLK' A
#
# COMPACT_ATOMS: atom_id res chain seq x y z
N MET A 1 8.65 -11.67 -32.33
CA MET A 1 7.55 -11.14 -31.49
C MET A 1 7.76 -11.68 -30.08
N THR A 2 8.05 -10.82 -29.11
CA THR A 2 8.29 -11.26 -27.73
C THR A 2 6.96 -11.34 -27.00
N THR A 3 6.56 -12.56 -26.61
CA THR A 3 5.38 -12.80 -25.78
C THR A 3 5.65 -12.22 -24.39
N LYS A 4 4.96 -11.12 -24.03
CA LYS A 4 5.03 -10.55 -22.69
C LYS A 4 4.41 -11.56 -21.73
N LYS A 5 5.22 -12.21 -20.89
CA LYS A 5 4.76 -13.05 -19.78
C LYS A 5 3.72 -12.26 -18.98
N THR A 6 2.51 -12.79 -18.89
CA THR A 6 1.47 -12.29 -18.00
C THR A 6 2.02 -12.28 -16.58
N ARG A 7 2.18 -11.10 -16.02
CA ARG A 7 2.65 -10.91 -14.65
C ARG A 7 1.56 -11.47 -13.73
N ILE A 8 1.91 -12.43 -12.89
CA ILE A 8 0.98 -12.93 -11.86
C ILE A 8 0.78 -11.76 -10.89
N GLU A 9 -0.38 -11.12 -10.97
CA GLU A 9 -0.78 -10.10 -10.01
C GLU A 9 -1.41 -10.81 -8.81
N HIS A 10 -0.87 -10.53 -7.63
CA HIS A 10 -1.44 -11.00 -6.37
C HIS A 10 -2.58 -10.05 -6.00
N SER A 11 -3.69 -10.58 -5.45
CA SER A 11 -4.77 -9.71 -5.01
C SER A 11 -4.32 -8.91 -3.77
N PRO A 12 -4.83 -7.68 -3.60
CA PRO A 12 -4.43 -6.82 -2.48
C PRO A 12 -4.74 -7.44 -1.11
N GLU A 13 -5.77 -8.29 -1.02
CA GLU A 13 -6.10 -9.04 0.20
C GLU A 13 -5.01 -10.05 0.56
N PHE A 14 -4.47 -10.75 -0.44
CA PHE A 14 -3.38 -11.72 -0.26
C PHE A 14 -2.08 -11.03 0.16
N GLU A 15 -1.76 -9.88 -0.44
CA GLU A 15 -0.61 -9.06 -0.03
C GLU A 15 -0.75 -8.60 1.43
N ALA A 16 -1.94 -8.17 1.85
CA ALA A 16 -2.19 -7.76 3.23
C ALA A 16 -2.04 -8.91 4.24
N GLU A 17 -2.51 -10.10 3.90
CA GLU A 17 -2.34 -11.28 4.75
C GLU A 17 -0.86 -11.71 4.83
N ALA A 18 -0.14 -11.66 3.72
CA ALA A 18 1.30 -11.91 3.68
C ALA A 18 2.09 -10.90 4.54
N LEU A 19 1.71 -9.62 4.50
CA LEU A 19 2.28 -8.58 5.35
C LEU A 19 1.96 -8.79 6.84
N LYS A 20 0.78 -9.32 7.16
CA LYS A 20 0.44 -9.70 8.55
C LYS A 20 1.27 -10.91 9.00
N LEU A 21 1.51 -11.87 8.12
CA LEU A 21 2.31 -13.06 8.40
C LEU A 21 3.79 -12.70 8.61
N LEU A 22 4.36 -11.80 7.79
CA LEU A 22 5.76 -11.37 7.96
C LEU A 22 5.99 -10.70 9.32
N GLY A 23 5.00 -9.97 9.85
CA GLY A 23 5.10 -9.34 11.17
C GLY A 23 5.20 -10.35 12.33
N LYS A 24 4.76 -11.60 12.10
CA LYS A 24 4.76 -12.67 13.10
C LYS A 24 5.98 -13.58 12.98
N VAL A 25 6.31 -14.03 11.75
CA VAL A 25 7.34 -15.05 11.52
C VAL A 25 8.60 -14.50 10.83
N GLY A 26 8.56 -13.27 10.34
CA GLY A 26 9.65 -12.65 9.57
C GLY A 26 9.56 -12.95 8.06
N VAL A 27 10.32 -12.18 7.28
CA VAL A 27 10.26 -12.20 5.80
C VAL A 27 10.66 -13.56 5.21
N ALA A 28 11.77 -14.15 5.66
CA ALA A 28 12.27 -15.41 5.12
C ALA A 28 11.33 -16.59 5.40
N ALA A 29 10.74 -16.64 6.60
CA ALA A 29 9.79 -17.69 6.96
C ALA A 29 8.46 -17.53 6.21
N ALA A 30 7.93 -16.29 6.12
CA ALA A 30 6.72 -16.01 5.36
C ALA A 30 6.89 -16.29 3.86
N ALA A 31 8.05 -15.95 3.28
CA ALA A 31 8.39 -16.25 1.89
C ALA A 31 8.32 -17.76 1.61
N ARG A 32 8.92 -18.58 2.48
CA ARG A 32 8.87 -20.05 2.36
C ARG A 32 7.45 -20.60 2.51
N GLN A 33 6.70 -20.11 3.48
CA GLN A 33 5.33 -20.57 3.73
C GLN A 33 4.36 -20.23 2.60
N LEU A 34 4.51 -19.06 1.99
CA LEU A 34 3.69 -18.60 0.87
C LEU A 34 4.25 -18.99 -0.50
N SER A 35 5.37 -19.72 -0.54
CA SER A 35 6.11 -20.03 -1.77
C SER A 35 6.39 -18.80 -2.65
N LEU A 36 6.68 -17.66 -2.01
CA LEU A 36 6.98 -16.39 -2.65
C LEU A 36 8.48 -16.11 -2.61
N HIS A 37 8.97 -15.33 -3.55
CA HIS A 37 10.33 -14.83 -3.49
C HIS A 37 10.42 -13.65 -2.52
N GLU A 38 11.48 -13.57 -1.71
CA GLU A 38 11.66 -12.50 -0.71
C GLU A 38 11.59 -11.09 -1.33
N SER A 39 12.06 -10.94 -2.59
CA SER A 39 11.98 -9.67 -3.31
C SER A 39 10.55 -9.18 -3.54
N GLN A 40 9.56 -10.08 -3.65
CA GLN A 40 8.15 -9.70 -3.76
C GLN A 40 7.67 -9.06 -2.45
N ILE A 41 8.01 -9.67 -1.31
CA ILE A 41 7.64 -9.15 0.02
C ILE A 41 8.28 -7.78 0.29
N TYR A 42 9.55 -7.60 -0.11
CA TYR A 42 10.19 -6.28 -0.06
C TYR A 42 9.49 -5.24 -0.95
N GLY A 43 9.07 -5.65 -2.16
CA GLY A 43 8.26 -4.83 -3.06
C GLY A 43 6.94 -4.39 -2.43
N TRP A 44 6.19 -5.33 -1.87
CA TRP A 44 4.92 -5.06 -1.18
C TRP A 44 5.09 -4.10 0.00
N ARG A 45 6.11 -4.30 0.84
CA ARG A 45 6.39 -3.38 1.96
C ARG A 45 6.69 -1.96 1.49
N LYS A 46 7.32 -1.80 0.32
CA LYS A 46 7.58 -0.49 -0.30
C LYS A 46 6.29 0.12 -0.85
N ASN A 47 5.45 -0.68 -1.50
CA ASN A 47 4.16 -0.23 -2.03
C ASN A 47 3.19 0.17 -0.92
N SER A 48 2.97 -0.68 0.10
CA SER A 48 2.07 -0.35 1.21
C SER A 48 2.46 0.94 1.94
N LYS A 49 3.77 1.23 2.08
CA LYS A 49 4.21 2.51 2.65
C LYS A 49 3.90 3.71 1.76
N LYS A 50 3.98 3.55 0.43
CA LYS A 50 3.62 4.61 -0.52
C LYS A 50 2.12 4.88 -0.48
N ASP A 51 1.30 3.85 -0.41
CA ASP A 51 -0.16 3.99 -0.37
C ASP A 51 -0.61 4.71 0.91
N ILE A 52 -0.03 4.34 2.06
CA ILE A 52 -0.27 5.04 3.33
C ILE A 52 0.17 6.52 3.24
N ASN A 53 1.35 6.80 2.71
CA ASN A 53 1.87 8.16 2.64
C ASN A 53 1.13 9.05 1.62
N THR A 54 0.57 8.45 0.58
CA THR A 54 -0.24 9.16 -0.42
C THR A 54 -1.63 9.46 0.15
N SER A 55 -2.27 8.46 0.76
CA SER A 55 -3.57 8.60 1.40
C SER A 55 -3.56 9.65 2.53
N GLN A 56 -2.49 9.70 3.35
CA GLN A 56 -2.35 10.72 4.38
C GLN A 56 -2.27 12.15 3.81
N ARG A 57 -1.49 12.37 2.74
CA ARG A 57 -1.40 13.68 2.10
C ARG A 57 -2.73 14.11 1.48
N GLU A 58 -3.45 13.18 0.87
CA GLU A 58 -4.77 13.47 0.29
C GLU A 58 -5.80 13.84 1.35
N GLN A 59 -5.81 13.13 2.49
CA GLN A 59 -6.65 13.49 3.64
C GLN A 59 -6.31 14.87 4.20
N GLU A 60 -5.02 15.18 4.35
CA GLU A 60 -4.56 16.49 4.83
C GLU A 60 -4.97 17.62 3.86
N LEU A 61 -4.79 17.41 2.55
CA LEU A 61 -5.27 18.33 1.50
C LEU A 61 -6.79 18.52 1.55
N GLU A 62 -7.55 17.47 1.81
CA GLU A 62 -9.01 17.57 1.92
C GLU A 62 -9.44 18.31 3.19
N ILE A 63 -8.74 18.12 4.31
CA ILE A 63 -8.95 18.88 5.55
C ILE A 63 -8.67 20.37 5.31
N VAL A 64 -7.52 20.71 4.71
CA VAL A 64 -7.16 22.09 4.41
C VAL A 64 -8.21 22.75 3.51
N LYS A 65 -8.64 22.08 2.43
CA LYS A 65 -9.72 22.58 1.56
C LYS A 65 -11.01 22.81 2.34
N LYS A 66 -11.41 21.89 3.22
CA LYS A 66 -12.61 22.05 4.05
C LYS A 66 -12.49 23.26 4.97
N VAL A 67 -11.34 23.46 5.61
CA VAL A 67 -11.06 24.63 6.46
C VAL A 67 -11.17 25.92 5.66
N ASP A 68 -10.54 26.00 4.48
CA ASP A 68 -10.61 27.17 3.60
C ASP A 68 -12.06 27.49 3.19
N THR A 69 -12.84 26.46 2.84
CA THR A 69 -14.26 26.67 2.51
C THR A 69 -15.11 27.10 3.70
N TYR A 70 -14.79 26.62 4.90
CA TYR A 70 -15.51 26.98 6.12
C TYR A 70 -15.24 28.44 6.50
N PHE A 71 -13.98 28.87 6.39
CA PHE A 71 -13.58 30.24 6.63
C PHE A 71 -14.20 31.20 5.61
N ALA A 72 -14.22 30.84 4.32
CA ALA A 72 -14.85 31.66 3.27
C ALA A 72 -16.37 31.83 3.44
N LYS A 73 -17.06 30.86 4.06
CA LYS A 73 -18.50 30.92 4.32
C LYS A 73 -18.87 31.74 5.54
N ASN A 74 -17.99 31.83 6.54
CA ASN A 74 -18.22 32.57 7.79
C ASN A 74 -17.71 34.03 7.76
N LEU A 75 -17.25 34.52 6.60
CA LEU A 75 -16.80 35.90 6.39
C LEU A 75 -17.91 36.82 5.83
N LYS A 76 -19.19 36.42 5.94
CA LYS A 76 -20.37 37.24 5.63
C LYS A 76 -21.14 37.54 6.91
#